data_AF-A0A3B4F7J0-F1
#
_entry.id   AF-A0A3B4F7J0-F1
#
_cell.length_a   1.000
_cell.length_b   1.000
_cell.length_c   1.000
_cell.angle_alpha   90.00
_cell.angle_beta   90.00
_cell.angle_gamma   90.00
#
_symmetry.space_group_name_H-M   'P 1'
#
loop_
_entity.id
_entity.type
_entity.pdbx_description
1 polymer ?
#
loop_
_entity_poly.entity_id
_entity_poly.type
_entity_poly.pdbx_seq_one_letter_code
_entity_poly.pdbx_strand_id
1 'polypeptide(L)'
;MKTPSSDSSCCASCISLKDRCPRPRGILNLLITKGMLLAGLLLRNVPYITDAIFIDTHWSAALRNIALSIILTRAGLGLNPEALSRLKAVCVRVAVGPCMVEACIVAVVSHFLLGLPWVWGFILGFVLAAVSPAVVVPSMLLLQREGYGVEKGIPTLLMAAGSFDDILAITGFSTCLGIAFSTGSTWMNILKGLLEVVGGIVAGMILGMFLYCFPSNDQDLVLRRTLMLLGLSIFSVFTSNVIGFAGAGSLCTLVLAFLAALGWKTEKAPVAEIVGRSWDVFQPLLFGLIGAEITIKALSPSTVGLGMACILIGLVIRLLVTFLLVHYGGFNLKEKLFISVAWLPKATVQAAIGSKALDMAREEGDEALIKFGLDVLTLAVLAILTTAPVGALGIGLAGPRLLARQVKGQQAYTSTHCVVA
;
A
#
# COMPACT_ATOMS: atom_id res chain seq x y z
N MET A 1 -13.47 -39.16 -56.32
CA MET A 1 -12.66 -37.94 -56.52
C MET A 1 -12.87 -37.04 -55.31
N LYS A 2 -11.78 -36.60 -54.66
CA LYS A 2 -11.65 -35.86 -53.37
C LYS A 2 -11.51 -36.70 -52.08
N THR A 3 -10.25 -36.93 -51.70
CA THR A 3 -9.70 -36.82 -50.33
C THR A 3 -9.36 -35.34 -50.02
N PRO A 4 -8.84 -34.93 -48.84
CA PRO A 4 -8.94 -35.44 -47.44
C PRO A 4 -9.23 -34.31 -46.40
N SER A 5 -9.37 -34.62 -45.09
CA SER A 5 -8.49 -34.08 -44.00
C SER A 5 -9.00 -34.36 -42.58
N SER A 6 -8.05 -34.84 -41.79
CA SER A 6 -8.00 -34.99 -40.33
C SER A 6 -7.91 -33.64 -39.61
N ASP A 7 -8.09 -33.67 -38.28
CA ASP A 7 -7.54 -32.75 -37.26
C ASP A 7 -8.58 -32.06 -36.36
N SER A 8 -9.21 -32.81 -35.46
CA SER A 8 -10.06 -32.23 -34.39
C SER A 8 -9.65 -32.59 -32.96
N SER A 9 -8.57 -33.36 -32.74
CA SER A 9 -8.12 -33.71 -31.37
C SER A 9 -6.88 -32.94 -30.88
N CYS A 10 -6.14 -32.23 -31.75
CA CYS A 10 -4.95 -31.45 -31.34
C CYS A 10 -5.26 -30.03 -30.81
N CYS A 11 -6.43 -29.45 -31.11
CA CYS A 11 -6.73 -28.07 -30.69
C CYS A 11 -7.16 -27.94 -29.21
N ALA A 12 -7.71 -28.99 -28.59
CA ALA A 12 -8.14 -28.93 -27.19
C ALA A 12 -6.96 -28.87 -26.20
N SER A 13 -5.86 -29.57 -26.50
CA SER A 13 -4.65 -29.55 -25.67
C SER A 13 -3.81 -28.29 -25.87
N CYS A 14 -3.83 -27.67 -27.06
CA CYS A 14 -3.10 -26.44 -27.34
C CYS A 14 -3.71 -25.18 -26.69
N ILE A 15 -5.03 -25.15 -26.47
CA ILE A 15 -5.68 -24.07 -25.70
C ILE A 15 -5.33 -24.17 -24.21
N SER A 16 -5.20 -25.39 -23.67
CA SER A 16 -4.80 -25.63 -22.27
C SER A 16 -3.33 -25.27 -21.96
N LEU A 17 -2.46 -25.20 -22.97
CA LEU A 17 -1.06 -24.81 -22.81
C LEU A 17 -0.84 -23.28 -22.92
N LYS A 18 -1.65 -22.58 -23.71
CA LYS A 18 -1.57 -21.11 -23.84
C LYS A 18 -2.01 -20.37 -22.57
N ASP A 19 -2.91 -20.98 -21.78
CA ASP A 19 -3.35 -20.49 -20.46
C ASP A 19 -2.43 -20.90 -19.30
N ARG A 20 -1.41 -21.72 -19.56
CA ARG A 20 -0.36 -22.11 -18.60
C ARG A 20 0.90 -21.26 -18.67
N CYS A 21 0.96 -20.29 -19.59
CA CYS A 21 2.04 -19.32 -19.62
C CYS A 21 1.63 -18.12 -18.74
N PRO A 22 2.24 -17.91 -17.56
CA PRO A 22 1.95 -16.72 -16.77
C PRO A 22 2.35 -15.51 -17.61
N ARG A 23 1.38 -14.71 -18.06
CA ARG A 23 1.67 -13.52 -18.87
C ARG A 23 2.66 -12.64 -18.08
N PRO A 24 3.81 -12.24 -18.65
CA PRO A 24 4.88 -11.53 -17.94
C PRO A 24 4.53 -10.09 -17.52
N ARG A 25 3.27 -9.65 -17.64
CA ARG A 25 2.82 -8.29 -17.32
C ARG A 25 3.08 -7.92 -15.85
N GLY A 26 2.99 -8.88 -14.91
CA GLY A 26 3.34 -8.66 -13.51
C GLY A 26 4.83 -8.40 -13.27
N ILE A 27 5.71 -9.16 -13.95
CA ILE A 27 7.18 -9.01 -13.85
C ILE A 27 7.64 -7.72 -14.56
N LEU A 28 6.98 -7.35 -15.65
CA LEU A 28 7.29 -6.10 -16.36
C LEU A 28 6.90 -4.87 -15.52
N ASN A 29 5.69 -4.84 -14.93
CA ASN A 29 5.30 -3.75 -14.02
C ASN A 29 6.20 -3.64 -12.79
N LEU A 30 6.72 -4.79 -12.32
CA LEU A 30 7.71 -4.86 -11.26
C LEU A 30 9.07 -4.26 -11.68
N LEU A 31 9.59 -4.64 -12.86
CA LEU A 31 10.81 -4.05 -13.43
C LEU A 31 10.65 -2.54 -13.64
N ILE A 32 9.48 -2.10 -14.09
CA ILE A 32 9.13 -0.69 -14.30
C ILE A 32 9.14 0.07 -12.97
N THR A 33 8.55 -0.48 -11.91
CA THR A 33 8.53 0.17 -10.58
C THR A 33 9.94 0.30 -9.99
N LYS A 34 10.78 -0.73 -10.17
CA LYS A 34 12.21 -0.68 -9.78
C LYS A 34 12.99 0.32 -10.63
N GLY A 35 12.75 0.35 -11.93
CA GLY A 35 13.40 1.27 -12.86
C GLY A 35 13.11 2.73 -12.53
N MET A 36 11.89 3.06 -12.13
CA MET A 36 11.49 4.42 -11.75
C MET A 36 12.18 4.89 -10.47
N LEU A 37 12.23 4.03 -9.44
CA LEU A 37 12.92 4.37 -8.19
C LEU A 37 14.44 4.48 -8.38
N LEU A 38 15.03 3.55 -9.15
CA LEU A 38 16.45 3.60 -9.48
C LEU A 38 16.79 4.83 -10.32
N ALA A 39 15.93 5.21 -11.27
CA ALA A 39 16.11 6.43 -12.04
C ALA A 39 16.14 7.66 -11.12
N GLY A 40 15.19 7.78 -10.20
CA GLY A 40 15.20 8.85 -9.19
C GLY A 40 16.50 8.87 -8.36
N LEU A 41 16.94 7.70 -7.89
CA LEU A 41 18.20 7.54 -7.15
C LEU A 41 19.40 8.01 -7.96
N LEU A 42 19.47 7.65 -9.25
CA LEU A 42 20.56 8.06 -10.13
C LEU A 42 20.56 9.58 -10.36
N LEU A 43 19.40 10.19 -10.60
CA LEU A 43 19.28 11.64 -10.79
C LEU A 43 19.83 12.43 -9.59
N ARG A 44 19.61 11.93 -8.36
CA ARG A 44 20.06 12.58 -7.12
C ARG A 44 21.53 12.34 -6.77
N ASN A 45 22.14 11.28 -7.27
CA ASN A 45 23.49 10.87 -6.84
C ASN A 45 24.58 11.07 -7.92
N VAL A 46 24.20 11.37 -9.17
CA VAL A 46 25.15 11.69 -10.24
C VAL A 46 25.44 13.20 -10.25
N PRO A 47 26.67 13.63 -9.93
CA PRO A 47 26.99 15.05 -9.64
C PRO A 47 26.63 16.01 -10.78
N TYR A 48 26.85 15.64 -12.04
CA TYR A 48 26.53 16.48 -13.19
C TYR A 48 25.02 16.67 -13.42
N ILE A 49 24.20 15.73 -12.97
CA ILE A 49 22.74 15.74 -13.15
C ILE A 49 22.06 16.43 -11.96
N THR A 50 22.59 16.24 -10.75
CA THR A 50 22.04 16.83 -9.53
C THR A 50 22.16 18.35 -9.52
N ASP A 51 23.26 18.90 -10.04
CA ASP A 51 23.43 20.36 -10.15
C ASP A 51 22.54 20.98 -11.25
N ALA A 52 22.09 20.17 -12.22
CA ALA A 52 21.22 20.59 -13.31
C ALA A 52 19.72 20.46 -13.01
N ILE A 53 19.33 19.64 -12.01
CA ILE A 53 17.93 19.32 -11.71
C ILE A 53 17.60 19.77 -10.28
N PHE A 54 16.92 20.90 -10.17
CA PHE A 54 16.34 21.37 -8.92
C PHE A 54 14.96 20.74 -8.71
N ILE A 55 14.85 19.80 -7.77
CA ILE A 55 13.55 19.27 -7.32
C ILE A 55 13.16 20.01 -6.06
N ASP A 56 12.16 20.87 -6.20
CA ASP A 56 11.55 21.55 -5.06
C ASP A 56 10.86 20.55 -4.13
N THR A 57 11.17 20.63 -2.83
CA THR A 57 10.66 19.69 -1.81
C THR A 57 9.15 19.83 -1.60
N HIS A 58 8.60 21.03 -1.74
CA HIS A 58 7.17 21.30 -1.58
C HIS A 58 6.37 20.69 -2.75
N TRP A 59 6.82 20.89 -3.99
CA TRP A 59 6.19 20.25 -5.15
C TRP A 59 6.31 18.72 -5.13
N SER A 60 7.46 18.19 -4.70
CA SER A 60 7.64 16.76 -4.51
C SER A 60 6.66 16.18 -3.49
N ALA A 61 6.52 16.81 -2.32
CA ALA A 61 5.55 16.40 -1.30
C ALA A 61 4.10 16.43 -1.82
N ALA A 62 3.73 17.49 -2.55
CA ALA A 62 2.40 17.61 -3.15
C ALA A 62 2.10 16.47 -4.14
N LEU A 63 3.02 16.18 -5.07
CA LEU A 63 2.85 15.11 -6.06
C LEU A 63 2.74 13.72 -5.42
N ARG A 64 3.52 13.45 -4.36
CA ARG A 64 3.44 12.20 -3.60
C ARG A 64 2.09 12.03 -2.91
N ASN A 65 1.56 13.09 -2.32
CA ASN A 65 0.23 13.10 -1.69
C ASN A 65 -0.90 12.87 -2.70
N ILE A 66 -0.80 13.47 -3.90
CA ILE A 66 -1.77 13.22 -4.99
C ILE A 66 -1.73 11.74 -5.41
N ALA A 67 -0.53 11.19 -5.63
CA ALA A 67 -0.38 9.79 -6.02
C ALA A 67 -0.91 8.84 -4.93
N LEU A 68 -0.63 9.12 -3.66
CA LEU A 68 -1.17 8.36 -2.51
C LEU A 68 -2.70 8.39 -2.50
N SER A 69 -3.30 9.55 -2.72
CA SER A 69 -4.76 9.69 -2.81
C SER A 69 -5.33 8.81 -3.93
N ILE A 70 -4.76 8.86 -5.14
CA ILE A 70 -5.21 8.09 -6.30
C ILE A 70 -5.14 6.58 -6.04
N ILE A 71 -4.06 6.07 -5.43
CA ILE A 71 -3.94 4.62 -5.18
C ILE A 71 -4.91 4.14 -4.10
N LEU A 72 -5.18 4.94 -3.07
CA LEU A 72 -6.15 4.62 -2.03
C LEU A 72 -7.58 4.65 -2.57
N THR A 73 -7.92 5.63 -3.42
CA THR A 73 -9.18 5.63 -4.16
C THR A 73 -9.32 4.36 -4.98
N ARG A 74 -8.27 3.95 -5.70
CA ARG A 74 -8.25 2.71 -6.49
C ARG A 74 -8.43 1.47 -5.61
N ALA A 75 -7.83 1.44 -4.41
CA ALA A 75 -8.01 0.36 -3.44
C ALA A 75 -9.46 0.28 -2.97
N GLY A 76 -10.07 1.41 -2.59
CA GLY A 76 -11.46 1.49 -2.12
C GLY A 76 -12.47 1.01 -3.15
N LEU A 77 -12.29 1.38 -4.43
CA LEU A 77 -13.11 0.89 -5.54
C LEU A 77 -13.00 -0.64 -5.76
N GLY A 78 -11.89 -1.26 -5.34
CA GLY A 78 -11.62 -2.69 -5.50
C GLY A 78 -12.12 -3.58 -4.36
N LEU A 79 -12.56 -3.00 -3.24
CA LEU A 79 -13.05 -3.75 -2.08
C LEU A 79 -14.40 -4.43 -2.37
N ASN A 80 -14.57 -5.62 -1.82
CA ASN A 80 -15.84 -6.36 -1.85
C ASN A 80 -16.51 -6.30 -0.45
N PRO A 81 -17.73 -5.74 -0.32
CA PRO A 81 -18.42 -5.62 0.97
C PRO A 81 -18.72 -6.96 1.64
N GLU A 82 -19.09 -7.99 0.88
CA GLU A 82 -19.43 -9.30 1.41
C GLU A 82 -18.20 -9.97 2.02
N ALA A 83 -17.07 -9.93 1.29
CA ALA A 83 -15.80 -10.46 1.78
C ALA A 83 -15.30 -9.70 3.03
N LEU A 84 -15.41 -8.37 3.03
CA LEU A 84 -14.95 -7.54 4.14
C LEU A 84 -15.81 -7.76 5.40
N SER A 85 -17.13 -7.85 5.26
CA SER A 85 -18.03 -8.12 6.40
C SER A 85 -17.77 -9.48 7.04
N ARG A 86 -17.50 -10.51 6.24
CA ARG A 86 -17.12 -11.85 6.70
C ARG A 86 -15.77 -11.86 7.40
N LEU A 87 -14.79 -11.07 6.92
CA LEU A 87 -13.41 -11.09 7.41
C LEU A 87 -13.05 -9.94 8.36
N LYS A 88 -13.99 -9.10 8.78
CA LYS A 88 -13.72 -7.90 9.60
C LYS A 88 -12.84 -8.16 10.83
N ALA A 89 -13.05 -9.26 11.55
CA ALA A 89 -12.25 -9.62 12.72
C ALA A 89 -10.83 -10.07 12.36
N VAL A 90 -10.64 -10.74 11.22
CA VAL A 90 -9.30 -11.06 10.70
C VAL A 90 -8.61 -9.78 10.23
N CYS A 91 -9.33 -8.90 9.52
CA CYS A 91 -8.83 -7.63 9.00
C CYS A 91 -8.20 -6.78 10.10
N VAL A 92 -8.92 -6.58 11.22
CA VAL A 92 -8.40 -5.80 12.36
C VAL A 92 -7.19 -6.50 13.00
N ARG A 93 -7.22 -7.82 13.19
CA ARG A 93 -6.10 -8.57 13.77
C ARG A 93 -4.82 -8.47 12.93
N VAL A 94 -4.96 -8.59 11.61
CA VAL A 94 -3.84 -8.51 10.65
C VAL A 94 -3.34 -7.07 10.47
N ALA A 95 -4.20 -6.07 10.62
CA ALA A 95 -3.80 -4.67 10.59
C ALA A 95 -3.03 -4.26 11.86
N VAL A 96 -3.54 -4.63 13.04
CA VAL A 96 -2.98 -4.14 14.31
C VAL A 96 -1.81 -5.01 14.80
N GLY A 97 -1.98 -6.33 14.80
CA GLY A 97 -1.04 -7.22 15.48
C GLY A 97 0.38 -7.21 14.90
N PRO A 98 0.57 -7.48 13.60
CA PRO A 98 1.89 -7.43 12.96
C PRO A 98 2.54 -6.05 13.06
N CYS A 99 1.76 -4.98 12.88
CA CYS A 99 2.23 -3.60 12.97
C CYS A 99 2.80 -3.28 14.36
N MET A 100 2.03 -3.56 15.42
CA MET A 100 2.46 -3.26 16.80
C MET A 100 3.67 -4.09 17.22
N VAL A 101 3.67 -5.39 16.90
CA VAL A 101 4.79 -6.26 17.26
C VAL A 101 6.05 -5.87 16.49
N GLU A 102 5.96 -5.60 15.19
CA GLU A 102 7.12 -5.14 14.42
C GLU A 102 7.64 -3.80 14.94
N ALA A 103 6.77 -2.83 15.22
CA ALA A 103 7.17 -1.53 15.76
C ALA A 103 7.92 -1.68 17.10
N CYS A 104 7.40 -2.50 18.02
CA CYS A 104 8.05 -2.75 19.32
C CYS A 104 9.40 -3.45 19.16
N ILE A 105 9.47 -4.47 18.30
CA ILE A 105 10.71 -5.22 18.06
C ILE A 105 11.76 -4.31 17.42
N VAL A 106 11.39 -3.55 16.39
CA VAL A 106 12.31 -2.61 15.74
C VAL A 106 12.78 -1.56 16.74
N ALA A 107 11.92 -1.07 17.64
CA ALA A 107 12.32 -0.13 18.69
C ALA A 107 13.37 -0.72 19.63
N VAL A 108 13.15 -1.94 20.12
CA VAL A 108 14.11 -2.65 20.98
C VAL A 108 15.43 -2.91 20.25
N VAL A 109 15.33 -3.45 19.03
CA VAL A 109 16.48 -3.85 18.22
C VAL A 109 17.32 -2.64 17.80
N SER A 110 16.68 -1.52 17.43
CA SER A 110 17.37 -0.28 17.08
C SER A 110 17.99 0.42 18.28
N HIS A 111 17.39 0.34 19.47
CA HIS A 111 18.01 0.83 20.70
C HIS A 111 19.34 0.12 20.97
N PHE A 112 19.36 -1.21 20.86
CA PHE A 112 20.57 -2.00 21.15
C PHE A 112 21.61 -2.00 20.02
N LEU A 113 21.21 -1.98 18.75
CA LEU A 113 22.14 -2.03 17.61
C LEU A 113 22.65 -0.65 17.20
N LEU A 114 21.79 0.37 17.19
CA LEU A 114 22.11 1.71 16.68
C LEU A 114 22.32 2.73 17.81
N GLY A 115 22.02 2.37 19.07
CA GLY A 115 22.13 3.28 20.21
C GLY A 115 21.08 4.40 20.21
N LEU A 116 19.98 4.24 19.47
CA LEU A 116 18.91 5.24 19.42
C LEU A 116 18.17 5.32 20.77
N PRO A 117 17.80 6.50 21.27
CA PRO A 117 16.92 6.62 22.43
C PRO A 117 15.58 5.91 22.20
N TRP A 118 14.92 5.43 23.26
CA TRP A 118 13.67 4.68 23.17
C TRP A 118 12.61 5.35 22.29
N VAL A 119 12.41 6.67 22.44
CA VAL A 119 11.42 7.42 21.66
C VAL A 119 11.75 7.39 20.16
N TRP A 120 13.02 7.59 19.80
CA TRP A 120 13.51 7.51 18.42
C TRP A 120 13.46 6.08 17.86
N GLY A 121 13.70 5.07 18.71
CA GLY A 121 13.50 3.68 18.36
C GLY A 121 12.03 3.37 18.02
N PHE A 122 11.07 3.92 18.78
CA PHE A 122 9.64 3.79 18.44
C PHE A 122 9.25 4.58 17.20
N ILE A 123 9.79 5.80 17.00
CA ILE A 123 9.61 6.55 15.75
C ILE A 123 10.05 5.70 14.56
N LEU A 124 11.26 5.14 14.60
CA LEU A 124 11.76 4.22 13.58
C LEU A 124 10.87 2.97 13.44
N GLY A 125 10.45 2.40 14.57
CA GLY A 125 9.56 1.24 14.63
C GLY A 125 8.27 1.44 13.86
N PHE A 126 7.57 2.57 14.09
CA PHE A 126 6.34 2.89 13.37
C PHE A 126 6.57 3.26 11.91
N VAL A 127 7.68 3.93 11.57
CA VAL A 127 8.06 4.17 10.16
C VAL A 127 8.26 2.83 9.44
N LEU A 128 8.99 1.90 10.06
CA LEU A 128 9.24 0.60 9.44
C LEU A 128 7.97 -0.25 9.44
N ALA A 129 7.16 -0.29 10.49
CA ALA A 129 6.02 -1.21 10.59
C ALA A 129 4.92 -1.05 9.51
N ALA A 130 4.85 0.11 8.85
CA ALA A 130 3.85 0.40 7.82
C ALA A 130 4.04 -0.43 6.54
N VAL A 131 2.94 -0.97 6.01
CA VAL A 131 2.92 -1.62 4.68
C VAL A 131 2.84 -0.59 3.56
N SER A 132 3.24 -0.95 2.35
CA SER A 132 3.09 -0.08 1.19
C SER A 132 1.84 -0.39 0.34
N PRO A 133 0.81 0.46 0.34
CA PRO A 133 -0.35 0.30 -0.55
C PRO A 133 0.05 0.38 -2.02
N ALA A 134 1.07 1.17 -2.39
CA ALA A 134 1.49 1.30 -3.79
C ALA A 134 2.07 0.02 -4.40
N VAL A 135 2.54 -0.92 -3.57
CA VAL A 135 3.02 -2.22 -4.03
C VAL A 135 1.93 -3.29 -3.88
N VAL A 136 1.24 -3.28 -2.74
CA VAL A 136 0.23 -4.30 -2.42
C VAL A 136 -1.04 -4.12 -3.25
N VAL A 137 -1.59 -2.91 -3.36
CA VAL A 137 -2.88 -2.65 -4.02
C VAL A 137 -2.86 -3.02 -5.50
N PRO A 138 -1.89 -2.60 -6.34
CA PRO A 138 -1.88 -2.99 -7.75
C PRO A 138 -1.77 -4.50 -7.94
N SER A 139 -0.97 -5.16 -7.09
CA SER A 139 -0.77 -6.61 -7.12
C SER A 139 -2.02 -7.37 -6.70
N MET A 140 -2.72 -6.91 -5.66
CA MET A 140 -3.99 -7.50 -5.22
C MET A 140 -5.11 -7.32 -6.23
N LEU A 141 -5.20 -6.14 -6.86
CA LEU A 141 -6.17 -5.90 -7.94
C LEU A 141 -5.89 -6.76 -9.17
N LEU A 142 -4.63 -7.01 -9.51
CA LEU A 142 -4.26 -7.93 -10.58
C LEU A 142 -4.69 -9.36 -10.26
N LEU A 143 -4.37 -9.85 -9.06
CA LEU A 143 -4.78 -11.19 -8.61
C LEU A 143 -6.31 -11.35 -8.57
N GLN A 144 -7.02 -10.30 -8.13
CA GLN A 144 -8.48 -10.27 -8.12
C GLN A 144 -9.07 -10.30 -9.53
N ARG A 145 -8.49 -9.57 -10.50
CA ARG A 145 -8.89 -9.63 -11.91
C ARG A 145 -8.64 -11.00 -12.53
N GLU A 146 -7.58 -11.68 -12.12
CA GLU A 146 -7.22 -13.03 -12.60
C GLU A 146 -7.95 -14.18 -11.87
N GLY A 147 -8.73 -13.85 -10.83
CA GLY A 147 -9.56 -14.80 -10.08
C GLY A 147 -8.84 -15.54 -8.96
N TYR A 148 -7.66 -15.09 -8.52
CA TYR A 148 -6.90 -15.73 -7.44
C TYR A 148 -7.36 -15.26 -6.05
N GLY A 149 -7.73 -16.21 -5.18
CA GLY A 149 -8.06 -15.94 -3.76
C GLY A 149 -9.31 -15.08 -3.53
N VAL A 150 -10.12 -14.85 -4.57
CA VAL A 150 -11.32 -13.99 -4.54
C VAL A 150 -12.43 -14.61 -3.69
N GLU A 151 -12.61 -15.93 -3.74
CA GLU A 151 -13.63 -16.66 -2.98
C GLU A 151 -13.51 -16.45 -1.47
N LYS A 152 -12.28 -16.58 -0.97
CA LYS A 152 -11.96 -16.33 0.43
C LYS A 152 -11.81 -14.86 0.74
N GLY A 153 -11.73 -13.98 -0.27
CA GLY A 153 -11.64 -12.54 -0.07
C GLY A 153 -10.25 -12.05 0.33
N ILE A 154 -9.19 -12.81 0.00
CA ILE A 154 -7.81 -12.50 0.41
C ILE A 154 -7.33 -11.15 -0.16
N PRO A 155 -7.52 -10.83 -1.45
CA PRO A 155 -7.15 -9.50 -1.97
C PRO A 155 -7.86 -8.34 -1.25
N THR A 156 -9.16 -8.50 -0.98
CA THR A 156 -9.96 -7.49 -0.25
C THR A 156 -9.48 -7.33 1.19
N LEU A 157 -9.19 -8.43 1.88
CA LEU A 157 -8.63 -8.43 3.23
C LEU A 157 -7.32 -7.65 3.27
N LEU A 158 -6.39 -7.95 2.36
CA LEU A 158 -5.07 -7.34 2.33
C LEU A 158 -5.12 -5.85 1.99
N MET A 159 -5.97 -5.44 1.05
CA MET A 159 -6.16 -4.02 0.71
C MET A 159 -6.76 -3.24 1.89
N ALA A 160 -7.80 -3.77 2.55
CA ALA A 160 -8.44 -3.09 3.67
C ALA A 160 -7.54 -3.06 4.92
N ALA A 161 -6.95 -4.20 5.30
CA ALA A 161 -6.08 -4.28 6.46
C ALA A 161 -4.80 -3.44 6.27
N GLY A 162 -4.30 -3.29 5.04
CA GLY A 162 -3.12 -2.48 4.74
C GLY A 162 -3.39 -1.00 4.99
N SER A 163 -4.55 -0.50 4.60
CA SER A 163 -4.92 0.88 4.92
C SER A 163 -5.09 1.12 6.42
N PHE A 164 -5.67 0.18 7.17
CA PHE A 164 -5.74 0.28 8.62
C PHE A 164 -4.35 0.21 9.30
N ASP A 165 -3.45 -0.62 8.79
CA ASP A 165 -2.04 -0.72 9.22
C ASP A 165 -1.32 0.63 8.99
N ASP A 166 -1.50 1.25 7.83
CA ASP A 166 -0.90 2.56 7.49
C ASP A 166 -1.34 3.66 8.46
N ILE A 167 -2.63 3.72 8.78
CA ILE A 167 -3.16 4.74 9.70
C ILE A 167 -2.59 4.53 11.09
N LEU A 168 -2.62 3.29 11.59
CA LEU A 168 -2.06 2.95 12.89
C LEU A 168 -0.57 3.31 12.97
N ALA A 169 0.20 3.04 11.91
CA ALA A 169 1.61 3.37 11.82
C ALA A 169 1.85 4.89 11.78
N ILE A 170 1.11 5.64 10.96
CA ILE A 170 1.23 7.11 10.87
C ILE A 170 0.85 7.79 12.18
N THR A 171 -0.22 7.33 12.82
CA THR A 171 -0.68 7.82 14.11
C THR A 171 0.35 7.51 15.21
N GLY A 172 0.88 6.28 15.26
CA GLY A 172 1.91 5.88 16.21
C GLY A 172 3.20 6.67 16.03
N PHE A 173 3.63 6.86 14.78
CA PHE A 173 4.75 7.74 14.43
C PHE A 173 4.51 9.17 14.93
N SER A 174 3.38 9.78 14.59
CA SER A 174 3.06 11.16 14.97
C SER A 174 2.97 11.34 16.49
N THR A 175 2.50 10.32 17.21
CA THR A 175 2.44 10.30 18.67
C THR A 175 3.85 10.28 19.28
N CYS A 176 4.73 9.39 18.80
CA CYS A 176 6.10 9.29 19.29
C CYS A 176 6.90 10.56 18.96
N LEU A 177 6.63 11.15 17.81
CA LEU A 177 7.23 12.39 17.34
C LEU A 177 6.84 13.58 18.22
N GLY A 178 5.55 13.70 18.55
CA GLY A 178 5.07 14.73 19.48
C GLY A 178 5.65 14.58 20.89
N ILE A 179 5.94 13.35 21.32
CA ILE A 179 6.65 13.08 22.59
C ILE A 179 8.13 13.51 22.49
N ALA A 180 8.81 13.19 21.39
CA ALA A 180 10.23 13.53 21.20
C ALA A 180 10.46 15.05 21.22
N PHE A 181 9.58 15.81 20.58
CA PHE A 181 9.68 17.26 20.42
C PHE A 181 8.78 18.05 21.41
N SER A 182 8.28 17.39 22.47
CA SER A 182 7.44 17.98 23.53
C SER A 182 6.25 18.82 23.03
N THR A 183 5.72 18.52 21.86
CA THR A 183 4.58 19.22 21.25
C THR A 183 3.28 18.65 21.83
N GLY A 184 2.93 19.12 23.04
CA GLY A 184 1.67 18.79 23.73
C GLY A 184 1.77 17.66 24.76
N SER A 185 0.69 17.43 25.52
CA SER A 185 0.63 16.36 26.51
C SER A 185 0.48 14.98 25.85
N THR A 186 1.13 13.95 26.40
CA THR A 186 1.10 12.57 25.88
C THR A 186 -0.33 12.06 25.68
N TRP A 187 -1.24 12.42 26.59
CA TRP A 187 -2.66 12.07 26.50
C TRP A 187 -3.34 12.71 25.28
N MET A 188 -3.03 13.97 24.97
CA MET A 188 -3.57 14.66 23.81
C MET A 188 -3.11 14.01 22.50
N ASN A 189 -1.87 13.50 22.45
CA ASN A 189 -1.34 12.82 21.27
C ASN A 189 -2.01 11.46 21.02
N ILE A 190 -2.28 10.69 22.07
CA ILE A 190 -3.05 9.44 21.97
C ILE A 190 -4.49 9.73 21.52
N LEU A 191 -5.12 10.75 22.11
CA LEU A 191 -6.49 11.15 21.75
C LEU A 191 -6.58 11.64 20.30
N LYS A 192 -5.58 12.40 19.85
CA LYS A 192 -5.39 12.81 18.46
C LYS A 192 -5.36 11.61 17.52
N GLY A 193 -4.64 10.56 17.87
CA GLY A 193 -4.61 9.33 17.09
C GLY A 193 -5.96 8.64 16.93
N LEU A 194 -6.72 8.50 18.02
CA LEU A 194 -8.07 7.95 17.95
C LEU A 194 -9.02 8.85 17.13
N LEU A 195 -8.88 10.17 17.28
CA LEU A 195 -9.64 11.16 16.54
C LEU A 195 -9.32 11.13 15.03
N GLU A 196 -8.08 10.83 14.63
CA GLU A 196 -7.70 10.65 13.21
C GLU A 196 -8.48 9.50 12.57
N VAL A 197 -8.57 8.36 13.26
CA VAL A 197 -9.31 7.19 12.78
C VAL A 197 -10.80 7.50 12.69
N VAL A 198 -11.39 8.01 13.79
CA VAL A 198 -12.83 8.31 13.82
C VAL A 198 -13.19 9.40 12.82
N GLY A 199 -12.41 10.48 12.78
CA GLY A 199 -12.59 11.60 11.87
C GLY A 199 -12.47 11.19 10.40
N GLY A 200 -11.49 10.34 10.06
CA GLY A 200 -11.32 9.81 8.71
C GLY A 200 -12.50 8.96 8.25
N ILE A 201 -13.02 8.07 9.11
CA ILE A 201 -14.21 7.26 8.78
C ILE A 201 -15.44 8.14 8.63
N VAL A 202 -15.71 9.04 9.58
CA VAL A 202 -16.89 9.91 9.55
C VAL A 202 -16.88 10.83 8.33
N ALA A 203 -15.76 11.52 8.06
CA ALA A 203 -15.62 12.38 6.89
C ALA A 203 -15.75 11.57 5.59
N GLY A 204 -15.13 10.38 5.52
CA GLY A 204 -15.21 9.49 4.37
C GLY A 204 -16.64 9.00 4.11
N MET A 205 -17.41 8.69 5.16
CA MET A 205 -18.83 8.33 5.04
C MET A 205 -19.67 9.50 4.53
N ILE A 206 -19.46 10.72 5.06
CA ILE A 206 -20.19 11.92 4.62
C ILE A 206 -19.91 12.21 3.13
N LEU A 207 -18.64 12.26 2.73
CA LEU A 207 -18.25 12.52 1.35
C LEU A 207 -18.63 11.37 0.41
N GLY A 208 -18.53 10.13 0.87
CA GLY A 208 -18.96 8.96 0.11
C GLY A 208 -20.48 8.91 -0.10
N MET A 209 -21.26 9.29 0.91
CA MET A 209 -22.71 9.42 0.80
C MET A 209 -23.11 10.55 -0.15
N PHE A 210 -22.36 11.65 -0.14
CA PHE A 210 -22.54 12.72 -1.12
C PHE A 210 -22.35 12.22 -2.56
N LEU A 211 -21.30 11.42 -2.83
CA LEU A 211 -21.07 10.78 -4.14
C LEU A 211 -22.03 9.63 -4.48
N TYR A 212 -22.67 9.07 -3.46
CA TYR A 212 -23.76 8.11 -3.65
C TYR A 212 -24.99 8.81 -4.23
N CYS A 213 -25.30 10.04 -3.76
CA CYS A 213 -26.47 10.81 -4.19
C CYS A 213 -26.23 11.65 -5.46
N PHE A 214 -25.01 12.16 -5.68
CA PHE A 214 -24.63 12.96 -6.85
C PHE A 214 -23.59 12.21 -7.70
N PRO A 215 -23.72 12.08 -9.03
CA PRO A 215 -24.49 12.88 -10.00
C PRO A 215 -25.73 12.18 -10.61
N SER A 216 -26.75 12.97 -10.95
CA SER A 216 -27.99 12.54 -11.63
C SER A 216 -27.72 11.92 -13.01
N ASN A 217 -28.57 10.97 -13.43
CA ASN A 217 -28.41 10.13 -14.64
C ASN A 217 -28.36 10.86 -15.99
N ASP A 218 -28.57 12.17 -16.04
CA ASP A 218 -28.77 12.95 -17.28
C ASP A 218 -27.47 13.48 -17.93
N GLN A 219 -26.27 13.04 -17.51
CA GLN A 219 -24.98 13.55 -18.02
C GLN A 219 -23.93 12.45 -18.20
N ASP A 220 -22.77 12.79 -18.77
CA ASP A 220 -21.57 11.92 -18.85
C ASP A 220 -21.12 11.44 -17.47
N LEU A 221 -21.77 10.37 -17.03
CA LEU A 221 -21.81 9.92 -15.65
C LEU A 221 -20.43 9.46 -15.19
N VAL A 222 -19.67 8.82 -16.08
CA VAL A 222 -18.39 8.19 -15.75
C VAL A 222 -17.29 9.23 -15.51
N LEU A 223 -17.12 10.21 -16.41
CA LEU A 223 -16.07 11.21 -16.28
C LEU A 223 -16.35 12.11 -15.06
N ARG A 224 -17.59 12.57 -14.90
CA ARG A 224 -17.97 13.45 -13.79
C ARG A 224 -17.83 12.75 -12.43
N ARG A 225 -18.28 11.49 -12.31
CA ARG A 225 -18.06 10.67 -11.10
C ARG A 225 -16.57 10.49 -10.81
N THR A 226 -15.77 10.22 -11.83
CA THR A 226 -14.32 10.03 -11.65
C THR A 226 -13.64 11.32 -11.18
N LEU A 227 -13.96 12.46 -11.81
CA LEU A 227 -13.41 13.76 -11.43
C LEU A 227 -13.84 14.18 -10.02
N MET A 228 -15.11 13.98 -9.65
CA MET A 228 -15.58 14.26 -8.29
C MET A 228 -14.93 13.33 -7.27
N LEU A 229 -14.81 12.03 -7.58
CA LEU A 229 -14.17 11.05 -6.71
C LEU A 229 -12.70 11.38 -6.45
N LEU A 230 -11.93 11.62 -7.51
CA LEU A 230 -10.51 11.98 -7.40
C LEU A 230 -10.33 13.35 -6.76
N GLY A 231 -11.14 14.34 -7.13
CA GLY A 231 -11.10 15.68 -6.57
C GLY A 231 -11.35 15.70 -5.07
N LEU A 232 -12.42 15.03 -4.60
CA LEU A 232 -12.72 14.91 -3.17
C LEU A 232 -11.66 14.09 -2.44
N SER A 233 -11.11 13.05 -3.08
CA SER A 233 -10.05 12.25 -2.48
C SER A 233 -8.79 13.07 -2.27
N ILE A 234 -8.34 13.81 -3.28
CA ILE A 234 -7.16 14.68 -3.19
C ILE A 234 -7.41 15.78 -2.16
N PHE A 235 -8.56 16.44 -2.23
CA PHE A 235 -8.96 17.46 -1.27
C PHE A 235 -8.87 16.94 0.17
N SER A 236 -9.42 15.74 0.45
CA SER A 236 -9.40 15.16 1.80
C SER A 236 -7.97 14.94 2.34
N VAL A 237 -7.02 14.50 1.50
CA VAL A 237 -5.62 14.31 1.90
C VAL A 237 -4.97 15.65 2.21
N PHE A 238 -5.09 16.64 1.32
CA PHE A 238 -4.50 17.97 1.55
C PHE A 238 -5.10 18.67 2.78
N THR A 239 -6.43 18.63 2.95
CA THR A 239 -7.09 19.19 4.13
C THR A 239 -6.62 18.51 5.41
N SER A 240 -6.48 17.17 5.40
CA SER A 240 -6.00 16.43 6.57
C SER A 240 -4.56 16.77 6.95
N ASN A 241 -3.70 17.02 5.95
CA ASN A 241 -2.32 17.45 6.18
C ASN A 241 -2.26 18.87 6.78
N VAL A 242 -3.12 19.78 6.34
CA VAL A 242 -3.20 21.15 6.90
C VAL A 242 -3.71 21.14 8.34
N ILE A 243 -4.69 20.30 8.67
CA ILE A 243 -5.20 20.15 10.04
C ILE A 243 -4.18 19.42 10.94
N GLY A 244 -3.17 18.75 10.35
CA GLY A 244 -2.17 17.99 11.07
C GLY A 244 -2.64 16.60 11.48
N PHE A 245 -3.67 16.06 10.81
CA PHE A 245 -4.24 14.72 10.96
C PHE A 245 -3.99 13.89 9.69
N ALA A 246 -2.73 13.72 9.27
CA ALA A 246 -2.37 13.11 7.99
C ALA A 246 -2.97 11.70 7.78
N GLY A 247 -3.10 10.91 8.86
CA GLY A 247 -3.74 9.59 8.81
C GLY A 247 -5.21 9.64 8.39
N ALA A 248 -5.96 10.66 8.85
CA ALA A 248 -7.39 10.79 8.60
C ALA A 248 -7.73 10.95 7.11
N GLY A 249 -6.89 11.66 6.34
CA GLY A 249 -7.11 11.86 4.91
C GLY A 249 -7.01 10.56 4.13
N SER A 250 -5.97 9.75 4.41
CA SER A 250 -5.81 8.44 3.78
C SER A 250 -6.99 7.51 4.04
N LEU A 251 -7.48 7.43 5.27
CA LEU A 251 -8.67 6.65 5.62
C LEU A 251 -9.94 7.19 4.94
N CYS A 252 -10.10 8.51 4.93
CA CYS A 252 -11.22 9.19 4.28
C CYS A 252 -11.28 8.81 2.80
N THR A 253 -10.16 8.87 2.06
CA THR A 253 -10.11 8.46 0.64
C THR A 253 -10.54 7.03 0.39
N LEU A 254 -10.11 6.10 1.24
CA LEU A 254 -10.51 4.69 1.12
C LEU A 254 -12.01 4.52 1.38
N VAL A 255 -12.52 5.09 2.47
CA VAL A 255 -13.93 4.95 2.89
C VAL A 255 -14.86 5.63 1.90
N LEU A 256 -14.52 6.83 1.43
CA LEU A 256 -15.34 7.56 0.45
C LEU A 256 -15.41 6.80 -0.88
N ALA A 257 -14.29 6.24 -1.35
CA ALA A 257 -14.24 5.48 -2.58
C ALA A 257 -14.97 4.14 -2.46
N PHE A 258 -14.86 3.48 -1.31
CA PHE A 258 -15.62 2.26 -1.02
C PHE A 258 -17.12 2.52 -1.01
N LEU A 259 -17.58 3.56 -0.29
CA LEU A 259 -19.00 3.89 -0.21
C LEU A 259 -19.58 4.32 -1.57
N ALA A 260 -18.84 5.11 -2.33
CA ALA A 260 -19.20 5.46 -3.70
C ALA A 260 -19.30 4.21 -4.60
N ALA A 261 -18.37 3.26 -4.47
CA ALA A 261 -18.39 2.00 -5.23
C ALA A 261 -19.62 1.13 -4.92
N LEU A 262 -20.13 1.17 -3.69
CA LEU A 262 -21.36 0.47 -3.30
C LEU A 262 -22.59 1.05 -4.00
N GLY A 263 -22.66 2.38 -4.15
CA GLY A 263 -23.77 3.05 -4.84
C GLY A 263 -23.81 2.79 -6.33
N TRP A 264 -22.64 2.77 -6.99
CA TRP A 264 -22.58 2.67 -8.45
C TRP A 264 -22.70 1.25 -9.01
N LYS A 265 -22.68 0.20 -8.17
CA LYS A 265 -22.85 -1.22 -8.56
C LYS A 265 -22.07 -1.61 -9.83
N THR A 266 -22.75 -1.72 -10.98
CA THR A 266 -22.18 -2.09 -12.30
C THR A 266 -21.40 -0.95 -12.96
N GLU A 267 -21.73 0.30 -12.68
CA GLU A 267 -21.09 1.49 -13.26
C GLU A 267 -19.74 1.84 -12.61
N LYS A 268 -19.32 1.07 -11.59
CA LYS A 268 -17.99 1.24 -10.96
C LYS A 268 -16.83 0.81 -11.87
N ALA A 269 -17.06 -0.12 -12.79
CA ALA A 269 -16.02 -0.69 -13.64
C ALA A 269 -15.34 0.36 -14.54
N PRO A 270 -16.08 1.20 -15.30
CA PRO A 270 -15.46 2.24 -16.12
C PRO A 270 -14.78 3.33 -15.27
N VAL A 271 -15.35 3.69 -14.11
CA VAL A 271 -14.71 4.65 -13.17
C VAL A 271 -13.38 4.11 -12.67
N ALA A 272 -13.33 2.84 -12.25
CA ALA A 272 -12.10 2.20 -11.80
C ALA A 272 -11.03 2.07 -12.91
N GLU A 273 -11.44 1.98 -14.18
CA GLU A 273 -10.52 2.01 -15.30
C GLU A 273 -9.87 3.39 -15.48
N ILE A 274 -10.66 4.47 -15.44
CA ILE A 274 -10.13 5.84 -15.56
C ILE A 274 -9.20 6.17 -14.38
N VAL A 275 -9.59 5.82 -13.15
CA VAL A 275 -8.70 5.94 -11.97
C VAL A 275 -7.42 5.13 -12.14
N GLY A 276 -7.50 3.96 -12.78
CA GLY A 276 -6.33 3.16 -13.15
C GLY A 276 -5.39 3.89 -14.11
N ARG A 277 -5.93 4.55 -15.14
CA ARG A 277 -5.13 5.37 -16.07
C ARG A 277 -4.49 6.56 -15.38
N SER A 278 -5.20 7.22 -14.45
CA SER A 278 -4.62 8.28 -13.62
C SER A 278 -3.44 7.75 -12.80
N TRP A 279 -3.58 6.56 -12.20
CA TRP A 279 -2.48 5.93 -11.47
C TRP A 279 -1.27 5.64 -12.37
N ASP A 280 -1.47 5.18 -13.61
CA ASP A 280 -0.36 4.90 -14.54
C ASP A 280 0.49 6.16 -14.84
N VAL A 281 -0.10 7.36 -14.73
CA VAL A 281 0.60 8.66 -14.85
C VAL A 281 1.32 9.06 -13.56
N PHE A 282 0.71 8.82 -12.39
CA PHE A 282 1.25 9.24 -11.10
C PHE A 282 2.21 8.22 -10.45
N GLN A 283 2.14 6.96 -10.84
CA GLN A 283 3.02 5.90 -10.35
C GLN A 283 4.51 6.22 -10.62
N PRO A 284 4.94 6.61 -11.84
CA PRO A 284 6.32 7.00 -12.11
C PRO A 284 6.77 8.20 -11.29
N LEU A 285 5.89 9.20 -11.13
CA LEU A 285 6.17 10.40 -10.35
C LEU A 285 6.41 10.04 -8.88
N LEU A 286 5.54 9.22 -8.29
CA LEU A 286 5.67 8.78 -6.90
C LEU A 286 7.01 8.08 -6.67
N PHE A 287 7.30 7.01 -7.40
CA PHE A 287 8.52 6.23 -7.16
C PHE A 287 9.79 6.97 -7.59
N GLY A 288 9.74 7.77 -8.65
CA GLY A 288 10.86 8.60 -9.08
C GLY A 288 11.21 9.70 -8.08
N LEU A 289 10.21 10.40 -7.53
CA LEU A 289 10.42 11.44 -6.51
C LEU A 289 10.94 10.84 -5.20
N ILE A 290 10.43 9.67 -4.80
CA ILE A 290 10.96 8.92 -3.64
C ILE A 290 12.43 8.55 -3.88
N GLY A 291 12.76 8.06 -5.07
CA GLY A 291 14.14 7.76 -5.46
C GLY A 291 15.04 8.99 -5.38
N ALA A 292 14.55 10.14 -5.82
CA ALA A 292 15.30 11.39 -5.88
C ALA A 292 15.50 12.09 -4.53
N GLU A 293 14.81 11.66 -3.47
CA GLU A 293 15.07 12.14 -2.11
C GLU A 293 16.25 11.42 -1.44
N ILE A 294 16.67 10.28 -2.00
CA ILE A 294 17.70 9.42 -1.42
C ILE A 294 19.11 9.93 -1.78
N THR A 295 19.90 10.29 -0.78
CA THR A 295 21.32 10.66 -0.94
C THR A 295 22.23 9.57 -0.36
N ILE A 296 22.94 8.86 -1.25
CA ILE A 296 23.85 7.75 -0.88
C ILE A 296 25.07 8.26 -0.10
N LYS A 297 25.50 9.51 -0.34
CA LYS A 297 26.62 10.12 0.40
C LYS A 297 26.36 10.24 1.92
N ALA A 298 25.09 10.23 2.34
CA ALA A 298 24.72 10.26 3.76
C ALA A 298 24.74 8.86 4.41
N LEU A 299 24.87 7.78 3.64
CA LEU A 299 24.89 6.41 4.16
C LEU A 299 26.29 6.05 4.67
N SER A 300 26.45 6.03 5.99
CA SER A 300 27.63 5.45 6.62
C SER A 300 27.59 3.91 6.43
N PRO A 301 28.68 3.26 5.95
CA PRO A 301 28.68 1.82 5.71
C PRO A 301 28.36 0.97 6.96
N SER A 302 28.74 1.47 8.14
CA SER A 302 28.47 0.81 9.43
C SER A 302 26.99 0.90 9.83
N THR A 303 26.35 2.06 9.66
CA THR A 303 24.90 2.23 9.89
C THR A 303 24.09 1.36 8.92
N VAL A 304 24.53 1.22 7.67
CA VAL A 304 23.83 0.38 6.67
C VAL A 304 23.80 -1.08 7.09
N GLY A 305 24.93 -1.64 7.54
CA GLY A 305 25.00 -3.04 7.99
C GLY A 305 24.08 -3.32 9.18
N LEU A 306 24.15 -2.46 10.21
CA LEU A 306 23.31 -2.57 11.42
C LEU A 306 21.83 -2.33 11.10
N GLY A 307 21.52 -1.36 10.23
CA GLY A 307 20.17 -1.08 9.78
C GLY A 307 19.54 -2.23 8.99
N MET A 308 20.32 -2.87 8.11
CA MET A 308 19.87 -4.06 7.38
C MET A 308 19.55 -5.23 8.32
N ALA A 309 20.37 -5.44 9.36
CA ALA A 309 20.08 -6.44 10.38
C ALA A 309 18.78 -6.12 11.13
N CYS A 310 18.58 -4.86 11.53
CA CYS A 310 17.36 -4.40 12.19
C CYS A 310 16.10 -4.65 11.33
N ILE A 311 16.15 -4.30 10.05
CA ILE A 311 15.05 -4.51 9.09
C ILE A 311 14.76 -6.01 8.93
N LEU A 312 15.79 -6.84 8.78
CA LEU A 312 15.62 -8.28 8.60
C LEU A 312 14.96 -8.95 9.81
N ILE A 313 15.42 -8.61 11.02
CA ILE A 313 14.84 -9.14 12.27
C ILE A 313 13.37 -8.74 12.39
N GLY A 314 13.04 -7.47 12.13
CA GLY A 314 11.67 -6.98 12.12
C GLY A 314 10.78 -7.73 11.12
N LEU A 315 11.25 -7.91 9.89
CA LEU A 315 10.53 -8.63 8.82
C LEU A 315 10.28 -10.11 9.18
N VAL A 316 11.27 -10.80 9.73
CA VAL A 316 11.12 -12.21 10.13
C VAL A 316 10.05 -12.34 11.20
N ILE A 317 10.08 -11.49 12.23
CA ILE A 317 9.08 -11.52 13.29
C ILE A 317 7.70 -11.14 12.74
N ARG A 318 7.62 -10.12 11.86
CA ARG A 318 6.36 -9.75 11.18
C ARG A 318 5.77 -10.93 10.43
N LEU A 319 6.57 -11.70 9.70
CA LEU A 319 6.11 -12.89 8.99
C LEU A 319 5.53 -13.94 9.94
N LEU A 320 6.24 -14.23 11.04
CA LEU A 320 5.80 -15.20 12.04
C LEU A 320 4.49 -14.77 12.71
N VAL A 321 4.41 -13.51 13.15
CA VAL A 321 3.23 -12.95 13.82
C VAL A 321 2.03 -12.92 12.87
N THR A 322 2.23 -12.48 11.62
CA THR A 322 1.16 -12.47 10.62
C THR A 322 0.64 -13.89 10.37
N PHE A 323 1.53 -14.86 10.23
CA PHE A 323 1.16 -16.26 10.04
C PHE A 323 0.33 -16.81 11.21
N LEU A 324 0.69 -16.48 12.46
CA LEU A 324 -0.02 -16.88 13.67
C LEU A 324 -1.41 -16.21 13.78
N LEU A 325 -1.50 -14.91 13.51
CA LEU A 325 -2.75 -14.15 13.66
C LEU A 325 -3.81 -14.53 12.61
N VAL A 326 -3.38 -15.07 11.46
CA VAL A 326 -4.27 -15.57 10.40
C VAL A 326 -4.75 -17.00 10.70
N HIS A 327 -4.22 -17.68 11.73
CA HIS A 327 -4.47 -19.10 11.98
C HIS A 327 -5.95 -19.46 12.19
N TYR A 328 -6.74 -18.54 12.74
CA TYR A 328 -8.18 -18.68 13.02
C TYR A 328 -9.10 -18.11 11.93
N GLY A 329 -8.57 -17.80 10.74
CA GLY A 329 -9.33 -17.16 9.65
C GLY A 329 -9.98 -18.12 8.64
N GLY A 330 -9.89 -19.45 8.83
CA GLY A 330 -10.38 -20.44 7.85
C GLY A 330 -9.52 -20.55 6.58
N PHE A 331 -8.27 -20.04 6.64
CA PHE A 331 -7.32 -20.10 5.53
C PHE A 331 -6.51 -21.40 5.53
N ASN A 332 -6.14 -21.86 4.33
CA ASN A 332 -5.23 -22.98 4.14
C ASN A 332 -3.79 -22.55 4.43
N LEU A 333 -2.90 -23.52 4.70
CA LEU A 333 -1.48 -23.22 5.01
C LEU A 333 -0.80 -22.40 3.90
N LYS A 334 -1.10 -22.71 2.63
CA LYS A 334 -0.62 -21.97 1.46
C LYS A 334 -1.10 -20.51 1.44
N GLU A 335 -2.36 -20.28 1.78
CA GLU A 335 -2.97 -18.95 1.83
C GLU A 335 -2.42 -18.13 3.00
N LYS A 336 -2.20 -18.76 4.17
CA LYS A 336 -1.55 -18.13 5.34
C LYS A 336 -0.15 -17.64 4.99
N LEU A 337 0.62 -18.47 4.27
CA LEU A 337 1.96 -18.09 3.80
C LEU A 337 1.88 -16.93 2.80
N PHE A 338 0.93 -16.97 1.85
CA PHE A 338 0.72 -15.87 0.90
C PHE A 338 0.39 -14.55 1.61
N ILE A 339 -0.54 -14.56 2.56
CA ILE A 339 -0.93 -13.37 3.33
C ILE A 339 0.28 -12.78 4.05
N SER A 340 1.13 -13.64 4.63
CA SER A 340 2.34 -13.21 5.33
C SER A 340 3.36 -12.57 4.37
N VAL A 341 3.62 -13.20 3.22
CA VAL A 341 4.53 -12.65 2.19
C VAL A 341 4.00 -11.35 1.59
N ALA A 342 2.68 -11.22 1.43
CA ALA A 342 2.05 -10.01 0.94
C ALA A 342 2.18 -8.82 1.92
N TRP A 343 2.50 -9.08 3.18
CA TRP A 343 2.69 -8.08 4.24
C TRP A 343 4.14 -7.59 4.38
N LEU A 344 5.04 -8.02 3.50
CA LEU A 344 6.45 -7.61 3.48
C LEU A 344 6.76 -6.23 2.86
N PRO A 345 6.11 -5.78 1.77
CA PRO A 345 6.56 -4.60 1.04
C PRO A 345 6.46 -3.31 1.87
N LYS A 346 7.56 -2.57 1.98
CA LYS A 346 7.66 -1.22 2.56
C LYS A 346 8.08 -0.23 1.47
N ALA A 347 7.41 0.92 1.36
CA ALA A 347 7.67 1.91 0.30
C ALA A 347 7.13 3.30 0.62
N THR A 348 5.82 3.51 0.47
CA THR A 348 5.25 4.86 0.36
C THR A 348 5.12 5.59 1.68
N VAL A 349 4.73 4.88 2.76
CA VAL A 349 4.64 5.49 4.08
C VAL A 349 6.03 5.91 4.56
N GLN A 350 7.02 5.03 4.39
CA GLN A 350 8.42 5.30 4.72
C GLN A 350 8.95 6.54 3.99
N ALA A 351 8.62 6.69 2.72
CA ALA A 351 9.05 7.86 1.97
C ALA A 351 8.29 9.14 2.36
N ALA A 352 7.03 9.04 2.80
CA ALA A 352 6.22 10.19 3.16
C ALA A 352 6.56 10.75 4.55
N ILE A 353 6.80 9.88 5.53
CA ILE A 353 7.05 10.29 6.93
C ILE A 353 8.50 10.09 7.39
N GLY A 354 9.34 9.38 6.61
CA GLY A 354 10.73 9.09 6.99
C GLY A 354 11.63 10.31 7.11
N SER A 355 11.43 11.34 6.26
CA SER A 355 12.17 12.60 6.35
C SER A 355 11.60 13.58 7.38
N LYS A 356 10.32 13.43 7.75
CA LYS A 356 9.63 14.39 8.63
C LYS A 356 10.29 14.53 10.00
N ALA A 357 10.78 13.43 10.58
CA ALA A 357 11.48 13.47 11.87
C ALA A 357 12.83 14.21 11.79
N LEU A 358 13.53 14.07 10.66
CA LEU A 358 14.77 14.79 10.40
C LEU A 358 14.51 16.30 10.18
N ASP A 359 13.43 16.65 9.49
CA ASP A 359 13.12 18.05 9.22
C ASP A 359 12.82 18.83 10.51
N MET A 360 12.04 18.29 11.45
CA MET A 360 11.84 18.98 12.74
C MET A 360 13.11 19.00 13.60
N ALA A 361 13.94 17.95 13.54
CA ALA A 361 15.23 17.97 14.23
C ALA A 361 16.15 19.09 13.70
N ARG A 362 16.09 19.38 12.40
CA ARG A 362 16.81 20.52 11.78
C ARG A 362 16.25 21.87 12.20
N GLU A 363 14.93 21.97 12.35
CA GLU A 363 14.26 23.19 12.83
C GLU A 363 14.62 23.52 14.28
N GLU A 364 14.77 22.50 15.15
CA GLU A 364 15.24 22.71 16.52
C GLU A 364 16.75 23.00 16.63
N GLY A 365 17.53 22.52 15.67
CA GLY A 365 18.98 22.80 15.59
C GLY A 365 19.86 21.96 16.51
N ASP A 366 19.34 20.91 17.14
CA ASP A 366 20.13 19.97 17.94
C ASP A 366 20.83 18.94 17.05
N GLU A 367 22.17 18.98 17.02
CA GLU A 367 23.00 18.04 16.24
C GLU A 367 22.75 16.57 16.60
N ALA A 368 22.43 16.26 17.85
CA ALA A 368 22.15 14.88 18.27
C ALA A 368 20.84 14.37 17.65
N LEU A 369 19.78 15.21 17.66
CA LEU A 369 18.49 14.87 17.06
C LEU A 369 18.60 14.76 15.54
N ILE A 370 19.40 15.60 14.90
CA ILE A 370 19.66 15.54 13.46
C ILE A 370 20.31 14.20 13.11
N LYS A 371 21.27 13.72 13.92
CA LYS A 371 21.89 12.41 13.70
C LYS A 371 20.87 11.27 13.80
N PHE A 372 20.00 11.28 14.80
CA PHE A 372 18.93 10.27 14.92
C PHE A 372 17.94 10.34 13.75
N GLY A 373 17.57 11.55 13.32
CA GLY A 373 16.73 11.75 12.14
C GLY A 373 17.37 11.22 10.85
N LEU A 374 18.68 11.38 10.69
CA LEU A 374 19.43 10.83 9.56
C LEU A 374 19.45 9.30 9.59
N ASP A 375 19.60 8.68 10.77
CA ASP A 375 19.52 7.22 10.92
C ASP A 375 18.11 6.71 10.56
N VAL A 376 17.05 7.39 11.02
CA VAL A 376 15.66 7.04 10.68
C VAL A 376 15.42 7.11 9.17
N LEU A 377 15.81 8.22 8.53
CA LEU A 377 15.69 8.39 7.08
C LEU A 377 16.50 7.32 6.34
N THR A 378 17.72 7.05 6.77
CA THR A 378 18.59 6.03 6.15
C THR A 378 17.94 4.65 6.20
N LEU A 379 17.42 4.24 7.36
CA LEU A 379 16.76 2.94 7.48
C LEU A 379 15.45 2.87 6.71
N ALA A 380 14.66 3.96 6.68
CA ALA A 380 13.46 4.05 5.86
C ALA A 380 13.80 3.79 4.38
N VAL A 381 14.83 4.45 3.87
CA VAL A 381 15.33 4.28 2.50
C VAL A 381 15.81 2.84 2.23
N LEU A 382 16.60 2.27 3.13
CA LEU A 382 17.07 0.89 3.00
C LEU A 382 15.90 -0.10 2.97
N ALA A 383 14.87 0.12 3.79
CA ALA A 383 13.67 -0.70 3.78
C ALA A 383 12.92 -0.59 2.44
N ILE A 384 12.81 0.61 1.85
CA ILE A 384 12.20 0.81 0.52
C ILE A 384 12.98 0.03 -0.55
N LEU A 385 14.30 0.23 -0.59
CA LEU A 385 15.18 -0.36 -1.62
C LEU A 385 15.20 -1.89 -1.57
N THR A 386 15.11 -2.47 -0.37
CA THR A 386 15.21 -3.93 -0.20
C THR A 386 13.84 -4.60 -0.24
N THR A 387 12.85 -4.10 0.49
CA THR A 387 11.60 -4.83 0.72
C THR A 387 10.55 -4.62 -0.36
N ALA A 388 10.47 -3.45 -1.01
CA ALA A 388 9.51 -3.26 -2.10
C ALA A 388 9.78 -4.22 -3.28
N PRO A 389 11.03 -4.36 -3.77
CA PRO A 389 11.41 -5.38 -4.74
C PRO A 389 11.09 -6.82 -4.33
N VAL A 390 11.47 -7.20 -3.10
CA VAL A 390 11.34 -8.56 -2.59
C VAL A 390 9.87 -8.91 -2.37
N GLY A 391 9.10 -8.00 -1.77
CA GLY A 391 7.68 -8.19 -1.51
C GLY A 391 6.86 -8.25 -2.80
N ALA A 392 7.15 -7.40 -3.78
CA ALA A 392 6.46 -7.44 -5.06
C ALA A 392 6.78 -8.72 -5.88
N LEU A 393 8.04 -9.18 -5.87
CA LEU A 393 8.42 -10.49 -6.39
C LEU A 393 7.71 -11.63 -5.64
N GLY A 394 7.69 -11.53 -4.31
CA GLY A 394 7.03 -12.48 -3.42
C GLY A 394 5.55 -12.63 -3.77
N ILE A 395 4.81 -11.52 -3.89
CA ILE A 395 3.39 -11.54 -4.26
C ILE A 395 3.20 -12.09 -5.67
N GLY A 396 4.00 -11.66 -6.64
CA GLY A 396 3.89 -12.08 -8.03
C GLY A 396 4.15 -13.58 -8.25
N LEU A 397 5.10 -14.16 -7.52
CA LEU A 397 5.43 -15.59 -7.62
C LEU A 397 4.54 -16.46 -6.72
N ALA A 398 4.25 -15.99 -5.51
CA ALA A 398 3.46 -16.74 -4.54
C ALA A 398 1.96 -16.71 -4.87
N GLY A 399 1.44 -15.64 -5.47
CA GLY A 399 0.02 -15.50 -5.79
C GLY A 399 -0.49 -16.66 -6.65
N PRO A 400 0.02 -16.87 -7.87
CA PRO A 400 -0.42 -17.95 -8.75
C PRO A 400 -0.15 -19.37 -8.20
N ARG A 401 0.85 -19.54 -7.32
CA ARG A 401 1.25 -20.85 -6.79
C ARG A 401 0.50 -21.25 -5.52
N LEU A 402 0.17 -20.28 -4.66
CA LEU A 402 -0.40 -20.52 -3.34
C LEU A 402 -1.90 -20.26 -3.27
N LEU A 403 -2.44 -19.39 -4.14
CA LEU A 403 -3.87 -19.06 -4.17
C LEU A 403 -4.62 -19.96 -5.14
N ALA A 404 -5.82 -20.36 -4.73
CA ALA A 404 -6.75 -21.03 -5.64
C ALA A 404 -7.22 -20.05 -6.72
N ARG A 405 -7.16 -20.47 -7.98
CA ARG A 405 -7.69 -19.73 -9.13
C ARG A 405 -9.12 -20.15 -9.38
N GLN A 406 -10.03 -19.20 -9.45
CA GLN A 406 -11.34 -19.44 -10.02
C GLN A 406 -11.28 -19.15 -11.53
N VAL A 407 -11.41 -20.20 -12.34
CA VAL A 407 -11.62 -20.04 -13.78
C VAL A 407 -13.04 -19.49 -13.96
N LYS A 408 -13.18 -18.35 -14.62
CA LYS A 408 -14.46 -17.72 -15.04
C LYS A 408 -15.23 -18.57 -16.09
N GLY A 409 -15.22 -19.89 -15.95
CA GLY A 409 -15.65 -20.84 -16.97
C GLY A 409 -16.74 -21.83 -16.54
N GLN A 410 -17.61 -21.46 -15.58
CA GLN A 410 -18.70 -22.37 -15.17
C GLN A 410 -19.99 -21.72 -14.65
N GLN A 411 -20.14 -20.39 -14.71
CA GLN A 411 -21.43 -19.73 -14.43
C GLN A 411 -22.39 -19.71 -15.63
N ALA A 412 -21.97 -20.19 -16.81
CA ALA A 412 -22.81 -20.25 -18.00
C ALA A 412 -23.42 -21.65 -18.29
N TYR A 413 -23.02 -22.71 -17.57
CA TYR A 413 -23.51 -24.07 -17.86
C TYR A 413 -24.45 -24.64 -16.78
N THR A 414 -24.40 -24.13 -15.55
CA THR A 414 -25.25 -24.66 -14.46
C THR A 414 -26.65 -24.03 -14.42
N SER A 415 -26.85 -22.86 -15.04
CA SER A 415 -28.16 -22.19 -15.09
C SER A 415 -29.11 -22.74 -16.15
N THR A 416 -28.64 -23.60 -17.06
CA THR A 416 -29.45 -24.14 -18.17
C THR A 416 -29.93 -25.58 -17.93
N HIS A 417 -29.45 -26.26 -16.89
CA HIS A 417 -29.82 -27.66 -16.59
C HIS A 417 -30.58 -27.88 -15.27
N CYS A 418 -30.98 -26.82 -14.55
CA CYS A 418 -31.90 -26.91 -13.41
C CYS A 418 -33.31 -26.35 -13.70
N VAL A 419 -33.64 -26.14 -14.98
CA VAL A 419 -35.00 -25.85 -15.45
C VAL A 419 -35.29 -26.74 -16.65
N VAL A 420 -35.26 -28.07 -16.47
CA VAL A 420 -36.08 -29.10 -17.13
C VAL A 420 -35.66 -30.43 -16.49
N ALA A 421 -36.43 -30.86 -15.48
CA ALA A 421 -36.78 -32.25 -15.18
C ALA A 421 -37.87 -32.21 -14.11
#